data_AF-A0A962W3G2-F1
#
_entry.id   AF-A0A962W3G2-F1
#
_cell.length_a   1.000
_cell.length_b   1.000
_cell.length_c   1.000
_cell.angle_alpha   90.00
_cell.angle_beta   90.00
_cell.angle_gamma   90.00
#
_symmetry.space_group_name_H-M   'P 1'
#
loop_
_entity.id
_entity.type
_entity.pdbx_description
1 polymer ?
#
loop_
_entity_poly.entity_id
_entity_poly.type
_entity_poly.pdbx_seq_one_letter_code
_entity_poly.pdbx_strand_id
1 'polypeptide(L)' 'GILQLQIEVPAEAGCGPIPLGVKVLWCTPANSPDAYWAGLETIDIGPADRAALQQLLDYLTANR' A
#
# COMPACT_ATOMS: atom_id res chain seq x y z
N GLY A 1 -2.95 5.86 -15.09
CA GLY A 1 -4.35 5.81 -14.62
C GLY A 1 -4.41 6.20 -13.16
N ILE A 2 -5.56 6.66 -12.67
CA ILE A 2 -5.81 6.89 -11.24
C ILE A 2 -6.66 5.74 -10.73
N LEU A 3 -6.28 5.15 -9.60
CA LEU A 3 -6.95 4.01 -8.98
C LEU A 3 -7.10 4.25 -7.48
N GLN A 4 -8.09 3.61 -6.88
CA GLN A 4 -8.16 3.44 -5.43
C GLN A 4 -7.70 2.01 -5.11
N LEU A 5 -6.74 1.89 -4.20
CA LEU A 5 -6.21 0.62 -3.71
C LEU A 5 -6.38 0.53 -2.20
N GLN A 6 -6.24 -0.69 -1.68
CA GLN A 6 -6.24 -0.97 -0.26
C GLN A 6 -4.96 -1.74 0.07
N ILE A 7 -4.21 -1.27 1.07
CA ILE A 7 -3.14 -2.06 1.67
C ILE A 7 -3.78 -2.98 2.71
N GLU A 8 -3.66 -4.28 2.49
CA GLU A 8 -3.99 -5.28 3.50
C GLU A 8 -2.92 -5.30 4.59
N VAL A 9 -3.36 -5.26 5.84
CA VAL A 9 -2.50 -5.15 7.01
C VAL A 9 -2.60 -6.44 7.84
N PRO A 10 -1.49 -7.02 8.32
CA PRO A 10 -1.54 -8.11 9.30
C PRO A 10 -2.32 -7.71 10.55
N ALA A 11 -3.11 -8.63 11.11
CA ALA A 11 -3.93 -8.35 12.29
C ALA A 11 -3.09 -7.93 13.51
N GLU A 12 -1.85 -8.42 13.58
CA GLU A 12 -0.87 -8.16 14.65
C GLU A 12 -0.34 -6.73 14.64
N ALA A 13 -0.44 -6.02 13.50
CA ALA A 13 -0.02 -4.63 13.40
C ALA A 13 -0.98 -3.65 14.11
N GLY A 14 -2.16 -4.11 14.51
CA GLY A 14 -3.11 -3.33 15.31
C GLY A 14 -3.81 -2.20 14.55
N CYS A 15 -3.71 -2.16 13.21
CA CYS A 15 -4.44 -1.22 12.36
C CYS A 15 -5.26 -1.94 11.28
N GLY A 16 -6.32 -1.28 10.81
CA GLY A 16 -7.21 -1.81 9.76
C GLY A 16 -6.63 -1.62 8.36
N PRO A 17 -7.30 -2.15 7.32
CA PRO A 17 -6.91 -1.94 5.93
C PRO A 17 -6.82 -0.44 5.59
N ILE A 18 -5.82 -0.09 4.78
CA ILE A 18 -5.48 1.32 4.53
C ILE A 18 -5.88 1.67 3.10
N PRO A 19 -6.97 2.44 2.88
CA PRO A 19 -7.34 2.90 1.56
C PRO A 19 -6.40 4.02 1.08
N LEU A 20 -6.04 3.98 -0.21
CA LEU A 20 -5.15 4.95 -0.85
C LEU A 20 -5.65 5.31 -2.25
N GLY A 21 -5.65 6.60 -2.56
CA GLY A 21 -5.72 7.06 -3.94
C GLY A 21 -4.32 7.06 -4.55
N VAL A 22 -4.14 6.38 -5.68
CA VAL A 22 -2.85 6.27 -6.35
C VAL A 22 -2.91 6.63 -7.82
N LYS A 23 -1.81 7.15 -8.33
CA LYS A 23 -1.54 7.31 -9.76
C LYS A 23 -0.55 6.24 -10.20
N VAL A 24 -0.91 5.48 -11.22
CA VAL A 24 -0.03 4.51 -11.87
C VAL A 24 1.01 5.27 -12.71
N LEU A 25 2.28 5.09 -12.37
CA LEU A 25 3.44 5.69 -13.06
C LEU A 25 3.94 4.79 -14.20
N TRP A 26 4.08 3.50 -13.92
CA TRP A 26 4.52 2.50 -14.88
C TRP A 26 3.94 1.13 -14.53
N CYS A 27 3.94 0.22 -15.50
CA CYS A 27 3.53 -1.17 -15.35
C CYS A 27 4.41 -2.05 -16.25
N THR A 28 4.96 -3.14 -15.71
CA THR A 28 5.79 -4.09 -16.45
C THR A 28 5.42 -5.52 -16.04
N PRO A 29 5.49 -6.52 -16.94
CA PRO A 29 5.29 -7.91 -16.55
C PRO A 29 6.23 -8.33 -15.42
N ALA A 30 5.72 -9.14 -14.48
CA ALA A 30 6.52 -9.79 -13.46
C ALA A 30 7.13 -11.10 -13.98
N ASN A 31 8.01 -11.72 -13.18
CA ASN A 31 8.58 -13.03 -13.51
C ASN A 31 7.58 -14.19 -13.31
N SER A 32 6.41 -13.92 -12.75
CA SER A 32 5.30 -14.87 -12.62
C SER A 32 4.27 -14.64 -13.73
N PRO A 33 3.67 -15.72 -14.30
CA PRO A 33 2.56 -15.62 -15.24
C PRO A 33 1.43 -14.76 -14.66
N ASP A 34 0.78 -13.97 -15.51
CA ASP A 34 -0.40 -13.16 -15.20
C ASP A 34 -0.23 -12.14 -14.06
N ALA A 35 1.02 -11.78 -13.74
CA ALA A 35 1.34 -10.78 -12.73
C ALA A 35 2.13 -9.61 -13.33
N TYR A 36 1.95 -8.44 -12.72
CA TYR A 36 2.61 -7.20 -13.14
C TYR A 36 3.23 -6.51 -11.94
N TRP A 37 4.40 -5.92 -12.16
CA TRP A 37 4.94 -4.88 -11.28
C TRP A 37 4.38 -3.53 -11.70
N ALA A 38 4.00 -2.72 -10.73
CA ALA A 38 3.55 -1.36 -10.97
C ALA A 38 4.27 -0.37 -10.04
N GLY A 39 4.66 0.76 -10.61
CA GLY A 39 5.08 1.93 -9.86
C GLY A 39 3.87 2.80 -9.57
N LEU A 40 3.64 3.10 -8.30
CA LEU A 40 2.48 3.86 -7.84
C LEU A 40 2.94 5.10 -7.09
N GLU A 41 2.29 6.23 -7.36
CA GLU A 41 2.42 7.46 -6.59
C GLU A 41 1.16 7.65 -5.74
N THR A 42 1.30 7.77 -4.43
CA THR A 42 0.18 8.12 -3.54
C THR A 42 -0.22 9.57 -3.79
N ILE A 43 -1.46 9.78 -4.22
CA ILE A 43 -2.02 11.11 -4.50
C ILE A 43 -3.07 11.54 -3.49
N ASP A 44 -3.68 10.58 -2.77
CA ASP A 44 -4.66 10.84 -1.73
C ASP A 44 -4.58 9.78 -0.61
N ILE A 45 -4.70 10.23 0.64
CA ILE A 45 -4.72 9.40 1.84
C ILE A 45 -5.35 10.20 2.99
N GLY A 46 -6.32 9.60 3.67
CA GLY A 46 -6.97 10.20 4.84
C GLY A 46 -5.99 10.39 6.01
N PRO A 47 -6.23 11.36 6.91
CA PRO A 47 -5.39 11.56 8.09
C PRO A 47 -5.31 10.34 9.01
N ALA A 48 -6.44 9.62 9.19
CA ALA A 48 -6.48 8.39 9.98
C ALA A 48 -5.70 7.25 9.30
N ASP A 49 -5.85 7.13 7.98
CA ASP A 49 -5.17 6.11 7.16
C ASP A 49 -3.65 6.34 7.13
N ARG A 50 -3.22 7.60 7.14
CA ARG A 50 -1.80 7.97 7.27
C ARG A 50 -1.21 7.54 8.61
N ALA A 51 -1.97 7.65 9.70
CA ALA A 51 -1.54 7.17 11.01
C ALA A 51 -1.45 5.64 11.04
N ALA A 52 -2.43 4.94 10.46
CA ALA A 52 -2.42 3.49 10.30
C ALA A 52 -1.22 3.01 9.45
N LEU A 53 -0.88 3.75 8.39
CA LEU A 53 0.31 3.47 7.57
C LEU A 53 1.60 3.61 8.37
N GLN A 54 1.72 4.65 9.19
CA GLN A 54 2.88 4.81 10.07
C GLN A 54 2.99 3.63 11.05
N GLN A 55 1.88 3.22 11.67
CA GLN A 55 1.86 2.06 12.57
C GLN A 55 2.31 0.77 11.87
N LEU A 56 1.86 0.52 10.64
CA LEU A 56 2.31 -0.62 9.85
C LEU A 56 3.82 -0.55 9.57
N LEU A 57 4.35 0.62 9.20
CA LEU A 57 5.78 0.79 8.94
C LEU A 57 6.63 0.56 10.19
N ASP A 58 6.16 1.03 11.35
CA ASP A 58 6.82 0.82 12.64
C ASP A 58 6.84 -0.67 13.00
N TYR A 59 5.70 -1.37 12.83
CA TYR A 59 5.59 -2.81 13.02
C TYR A 59 6.56 -3.60 12.13
N LEU A 60 6.61 -3.30 10.83
CA LEU A 60 7.51 -3.97 9.88
C LEU A 60 8.99 -3.70 10.19
N THR A 61 9.31 -2.52 10.71
CA THR A 61 10.68 -2.18 11.10
C THR A 61 11.11 -2.92 12.36
N ALA A 62 10.20 -3.09 13.33
CA ALA A 62 10.46 -3.81 14.58
C ALA A 62 10.57 -5.33 14.41
N ASN A 63 9.96 -5.89 13.35
CA ASN A 63 9.91 -7.34 13.08
C ASN A 63 10.79 -7.76 11.88
N ARG A 64 11.79 -6.94 11.54
CA ARG A 64 12.78 -7.22 10.49
C ARG A 64 14.04 -7.84 11.07
#